data_AF-A0A2T1DVP6-F1
#
_entry.id   AF-A0A2T1DVP6-F1
#
_cell.length_a   1.000
_cell.length_b   1.000
_cell.length_c   1.000
_cell.angle_alpha   90.00
_cell.angle_beta   90.00
_cell.angle_gamma   90.00
#
_symmetry.space_group_name_H-M   'P 1'
#
loop_
_entity.id
_entity.type
_entity.pdbx_description
1 polymer ?
#
loop_
_entity_poly.entity_id
_entity_poly.type
_entity_poly.pdbx_seq_one_letter_code
_entity_poly.pdbx_strand_id
1 'polypeptide(L)'
;MSDSDDLELSPTQNPYFSQRSQRLESLPYPVYFVTGDPKWHALIANPDFVADDSLYELCTTGHDIWSAQVFLDLKTRGLDVHLVPHAVPGKICVIPYYYLTPKDWLFKSYVLACQYDTPSPVLCNQQTVMNHLQVQSKHHHYLPHRPQPSLKPRQVSRGARLENLVFKGHSYNLAEPFRSLEFLAALDTVGVRLVMSTENAQTAFLDWADYTQADAMIAVRNNTLYDIALKPALKLVNAWFAGCPAILGPEPAYQAIRRSELDYFEVRTPKEAIAALKQLKANPKLYQAMVENGFQRAHEHTADQVALLWRNLLAGPIAVGYEHWLRESPWQQQVVRPVLYGWQILAHQQQANQYKRKIRYGKRVLDLA
;
A
#
# COMPACT_ATOMS: atom_id res chain seq x y z
N MET A 1 28.21 27.92 19.49
CA MET A 1 26.95 28.50 18.99
C MET A 1 26.58 27.69 17.76
N SER A 2 25.89 26.58 17.97
CA SER A 2 25.22 25.84 16.90
C SER A 2 23.76 25.90 17.27
N ASP A 3 23.02 26.79 16.60
CA ASP A 3 21.59 26.87 16.73
C ASP A 3 21.01 25.56 16.19
N SER A 4 20.58 24.71 17.11
CA SER A 4 19.59 23.69 16.84
C SER A 4 18.28 24.43 16.60
N ASP A 5 17.95 24.65 15.33
CA ASP A 5 16.59 24.98 14.91
C ASP A 5 15.70 23.77 15.24
N ASP A 6 15.29 23.68 16.50
CA ASP A 6 14.10 22.94 16.90
C ASP A 6 12.92 23.68 16.25
N LEU A 7 12.59 23.26 15.02
CA LEU A 7 11.34 23.59 14.38
C LEU A 7 10.23 23.12 15.32
N GLU A 8 9.66 24.04 16.12
CA GLU A 8 8.38 23.88 16.78
C GLU A 8 7.34 23.61 15.69
N LEU A 9 7.18 22.33 15.36
CA LEU A 9 6.12 21.84 14.50
C LEU A 9 4.81 22.20 15.18
N SER A 10 4.05 23.10 14.56
CA SER A 10 2.66 23.32 14.94
C SER A 10 1.98 21.95 15.10
N PRO A 11 1.33 21.65 16.24
CA PRO A 11 0.76 20.33 16.52
C PRO A 11 -0.33 19.89 15.52
N THR A 12 -0.65 20.73 14.55
CA THR A 12 -1.66 20.51 13.51
C THR A 12 -1.08 20.28 12.11
N GLN A 13 0.25 20.39 11.91
CA GLN A 13 0.89 20.16 10.63
C GLN A 13 1.62 18.81 10.63
N ASN A 14 1.34 17.97 9.63
CA ASN A 14 2.01 16.68 9.51
C ASN A 14 3.52 16.88 9.23
N PRO A 15 4.42 16.36 10.08
CA PRO A 15 5.86 16.58 9.97
C PRO A 15 6.54 15.81 8.82
N TYR A 16 5.86 14.85 8.19
CA TYR A 16 6.49 13.91 7.25
C TYR A 16 6.49 14.36 5.79
N PHE A 17 5.81 15.47 5.44
CA PHE A 17 5.81 15.98 4.05
C PHE A 17 7.08 16.77 3.67
N SER A 18 8.04 16.95 4.58
CA SER A 18 9.24 17.77 4.33
C SER A 18 10.57 17.08 4.65
N GLN A 19 10.54 15.80 5.01
CA GLN A 19 11.75 15.11 5.47
C GLN A 19 12.65 14.71 4.30
N ARG A 20 13.94 15.05 4.41
CA ARG A 20 14.98 14.59 3.48
C ARG A 20 15.26 13.10 3.72
N SER A 21 15.32 12.34 2.64
CA SER A 21 15.63 10.91 2.67
C SER A 21 16.99 10.62 3.34
N GLN A 22 17.00 9.66 4.27
CA GLN A 22 18.21 9.24 4.97
C GLN A 22 18.97 8.15 4.18
N ARG A 23 20.30 8.23 4.12
CA ARG A 23 21.12 7.15 3.54
C ARG A 23 20.92 5.85 4.31
N LEU A 24 20.89 4.74 3.59
CA LEU A 24 20.76 3.40 4.16
C LEU A 24 22.07 2.62 4.01
N GLU A 25 22.29 1.68 4.91
CA GLU A 25 23.41 0.74 4.82
C GLU A 25 23.30 -0.13 3.55
N SER A 26 24.45 -0.40 2.93
CA SER A 26 24.55 -1.15 1.67
C SER A 26 23.88 -2.52 1.71
N LEU A 27 23.41 -2.96 0.54
CA LEU A 27 22.93 -4.32 0.31
C LEU A 27 24.12 -5.27 0.07
N PRO A 28 24.02 -6.56 0.47
CA PRO A 28 25.06 -7.54 0.21
C PRO A 28 25.14 -7.94 -1.28
N TYR A 29 24.07 -7.74 -2.04
CA TYR A 29 23.96 -8.07 -3.45
C TYR A 29 23.18 -6.99 -4.20
N PRO A 30 23.48 -6.75 -5.50
CA PRO A 30 22.67 -5.86 -6.33
C PRO A 30 21.27 -6.44 -6.54
N VAL A 31 20.27 -5.56 -6.55
CA VAL A 31 18.85 -5.94 -6.71
C VAL A 31 18.23 -5.26 -7.94
N TYR A 32 17.50 -6.04 -8.74
CA TYR A 32 16.93 -5.59 -10.00
C TYR A 32 15.41 -5.53 -9.90
N PHE A 33 14.84 -4.33 -9.95
CA PHE A 33 13.40 -4.10 -10.01
C PHE A 33 12.93 -4.18 -11.45
N VAL A 34 11.94 -5.01 -11.72
CA VAL A 34 11.42 -5.25 -13.07
C VAL A 34 10.17 -4.40 -13.32
N THR A 35 10.18 -3.63 -14.40
CA THR A 35 8.98 -2.94 -14.90
C THR A 35 8.88 -3.07 -16.42
N GLY A 36 7.75 -3.59 -16.89
CA GLY A 36 7.45 -3.71 -18.32
C GLY A 36 6.71 -2.50 -18.91
N ASP A 37 6.45 -1.45 -18.11
CA ASP A 37 5.73 -0.27 -18.58
C ASP A 37 6.67 0.70 -19.35
N PRO A 38 6.38 0.99 -20.64
CA PRO A 38 7.20 1.86 -21.47
C PRO A 38 7.44 3.26 -20.89
N LYS A 39 6.58 3.77 -20.00
CA LYS A 39 6.78 5.10 -19.40
C LYS A 39 8.07 5.19 -18.59
N TRP A 40 8.60 4.06 -18.11
CA TRP A 40 9.85 4.01 -17.37
C TRP A 40 11.09 3.82 -18.25
N HIS A 41 10.95 3.66 -19.57
CA HIS A 41 12.10 3.43 -20.47
C HIS A 41 13.13 4.56 -20.43
N ALA A 42 12.70 5.81 -20.32
CA ALA A 42 13.61 6.95 -20.21
C ALA A 42 14.46 6.88 -18.93
N LEU A 43 13.85 6.48 -17.81
CA LEU A 43 14.54 6.28 -16.54
C LEU A 43 15.50 5.09 -16.60
N ILE A 44 15.08 3.97 -17.21
CA ILE A 44 15.91 2.78 -17.41
C ILE A 44 17.15 3.11 -18.27
N ALA A 45 16.99 3.93 -19.30
CA ALA A 45 18.08 4.34 -20.18
C ALA A 45 19.05 5.36 -19.54
N ASN A 46 18.68 5.96 -18.42
CA ASN A 46 19.48 6.97 -17.72
C ASN A 46 19.83 6.51 -16.29
N PRO A 47 20.92 5.74 -16.10
CA PRO A 47 21.33 5.25 -14.77
C PRO A 47 21.76 6.37 -13.81
N ASP A 48 22.11 7.55 -14.33
CA ASP A 48 22.58 8.73 -13.59
C ASP A 48 21.47 9.77 -13.37
N PHE A 49 20.21 9.35 -13.42
CA PHE A 49 19.08 10.24 -13.17
C PHE A 49 19.15 10.89 -11.80
N VAL A 50 18.65 12.13 -11.73
CA VAL A 50 18.37 12.82 -10.46
C VAL A 50 16.89 12.62 -10.17
N ALA A 51 16.56 12.05 -9.02
CA ALA A 51 15.18 11.88 -8.62
C ALA A 51 14.55 13.23 -8.23
N ASP A 52 13.35 13.48 -8.74
CA ASP A 52 12.49 14.59 -8.32
C ASP A 52 11.04 14.11 -8.14
N ASP A 53 10.18 15.00 -7.65
CA ASP A 53 8.78 14.70 -7.36
C ASP A 53 8.00 14.27 -8.62
N SER A 54 8.40 14.72 -9.82
CA SER A 54 7.71 14.38 -11.06
C SER A 54 7.79 12.89 -11.38
N LEU A 55 8.89 12.21 -11.00
CA LEU A 55 9.00 10.76 -11.13
C LEU A 55 8.03 10.01 -10.21
N TYR A 56 7.79 10.54 -9.00
CA TYR A 56 6.83 9.95 -8.07
C TYR A 56 5.38 10.14 -8.52
N GLU A 57 5.07 11.23 -9.23
CA GLU A 57 3.76 11.47 -9.83
C GLU A 57 3.39 10.46 -10.92
N LEU A 58 4.39 9.85 -11.59
CA LEU A 58 4.17 8.79 -12.58
C LEU A 58 3.74 7.45 -11.95
N CYS A 59 3.88 7.30 -10.62
CA CYS A 59 3.53 6.09 -9.89
C CYS A 59 2.03 6.00 -9.57
N THR A 60 1.22 5.77 -10.61
CA THR A 60 -0.25 5.81 -10.53
C THR A 60 -0.91 4.44 -10.39
N THR A 61 -0.16 3.34 -10.55
CA THR A 61 -0.69 1.97 -10.47
C THR A 61 0.02 1.14 -9.41
N GLY A 62 -0.57 -0.01 -9.06
CA GLY A 62 0.06 -0.96 -8.15
C GLY A 62 1.42 -1.46 -8.65
N HIS A 63 1.59 -1.72 -9.95
CA HIS A 63 2.88 -2.19 -10.44
C HIS A 63 3.95 -1.09 -10.42
N ASP A 64 3.59 0.18 -10.60
CA ASP A 64 4.54 1.29 -10.43
C ASP A 64 5.01 1.40 -8.98
N ILE A 65 4.05 1.35 -8.05
CA ILE A 65 4.30 1.46 -6.62
C ILE A 65 5.25 0.36 -6.16
N TRP A 66 5.03 -0.88 -6.60
CA TRP A 66 5.81 -2.05 -6.18
C TRP A 66 7.05 -2.34 -7.04
N SER A 67 7.35 -1.50 -8.03
CA SER A 67 8.60 -1.56 -8.81
C SER A 67 9.33 -0.21 -8.80
N ALA A 68 8.94 0.71 -9.68
CA ALA A 68 9.60 2.00 -9.87
C ALA A 68 9.64 2.85 -8.59
N GLN A 69 8.55 2.94 -7.84
CA GLN A 69 8.53 3.78 -6.64
C GLN A 69 9.45 3.24 -5.54
N VAL A 70 9.52 1.92 -5.35
CA VAL A 70 10.45 1.30 -4.39
C VAL A 70 11.89 1.45 -4.88
N PHE A 71 12.13 1.25 -6.18
CA PHE A 71 13.43 1.50 -6.78
C PHE A 71 13.92 2.93 -6.51
N LEU A 72 13.08 3.95 -6.76
CA LEU A 72 13.42 5.35 -6.51
C LEU A 72 13.80 5.58 -5.05
N ASP A 73 13.01 5.06 -4.11
CA ASP A 73 13.29 5.19 -2.68
C ASP A 73 14.64 4.60 -2.27
N LEU A 74 14.95 3.40 -2.75
CA LEU A 74 16.17 2.71 -2.37
C LEU A 74 17.40 3.32 -3.08
N LYS A 75 17.25 3.70 -4.37
CA LYS A 75 18.30 4.31 -5.17
C LYS A 75 18.73 5.66 -4.61
N THR A 76 17.77 6.52 -4.28
CA THR A 76 18.03 7.85 -3.69
C THR A 76 18.69 7.77 -2.31
N ARG A 77 18.52 6.64 -1.61
CA ARG A 77 19.17 6.35 -0.32
C ARG A 77 20.53 5.65 -0.45
N GLY A 78 21.04 5.53 -1.69
CA GLY A 78 22.39 5.04 -1.98
C GLY A 78 22.51 3.53 -2.11
N LEU A 79 21.41 2.79 -2.23
CA LEU A 79 21.48 1.34 -2.38
C LEU A 79 21.79 0.93 -3.83
N ASP A 80 22.49 -0.20 -3.97
CA ASP A 80 22.84 -0.81 -5.25
C ASP A 80 21.63 -1.53 -5.87
N VAL A 81 20.73 -0.73 -6.43
CA VAL A 81 19.50 -1.17 -7.08
C VAL A 81 19.42 -0.65 -8.50
N HIS A 82 18.76 -1.42 -9.36
CA HIS A 82 18.58 -1.13 -10.78
C HIS A 82 17.12 -1.29 -11.19
N LEU A 83 16.66 -0.46 -12.11
CA LEU A 83 15.37 -0.63 -12.78
C LEU A 83 15.61 -1.20 -14.18
N VAL A 84 14.92 -2.29 -14.52
CA VAL A 84 15.14 -3.04 -15.77
C VAL A 84 13.81 -3.47 -16.41
N PRO A 85 13.78 -3.66 -17.75
CA PRO A 85 12.55 -4.06 -18.44
C PRO A 85 12.20 -5.55 -18.25
N HIS A 86 13.20 -6.38 -17.94
CA HIS A 86 13.08 -7.83 -17.85
C HIS A 86 13.91 -8.39 -16.69
N ALA A 87 13.54 -9.58 -16.21
CA ALA A 87 14.31 -10.29 -15.20
C ALA A 87 15.73 -10.58 -15.70
N VAL A 88 16.71 -10.43 -14.79
CA VAL A 88 18.14 -10.64 -15.10
C VAL A 88 18.56 -12.03 -14.61
N PRO A 89 19.01 -12.93 -15.49
CA PRO A 89 19.47 -14.26 -15.09
C PRO A 89 20.61 -14.21 -14.06
N GLY A 90 20.57 -15.09 -13.09
CA GLY A 90 21.55 -15.19 -12.02
C GLY A 90 21.42 -14.13 -10.93
N LYS A 91 20.48 -13.19 -11.00
CA LYS A 91 20.35 -12.06 -10.07
C LYS A 91 19.06 -12.11 -9.24
N ILE A 92 19.03 -11.32 -8.17
CA ILE A 92 17.82 -11.04 -7.39
C ILE A 92 16.94 -10.09 -8.20
N CYS A 93 15.73 -10.54 -8.55
CA CYS A 93 14.74 -9.76 -9.29
C CYS A 93 13.50 -9.54 -8.43
N VAL A 94 13.12 -8.27 -8.23
CA VAL A 94 11.87 -7.88 -7.59
C VAL A 94 10.83 -7.62 -8.68
N ILE A 95 9.75 -8.39 -8.69
CA ILE A 95 8.80 -8.43 -9.82
C ILE A 95 7.36 -8.28 -9.33
N PRO A 96 6.64 -7.20 -9.71
CA PRO A 96 5.20 -7.08 -9.51
C PRO A 96 4.43 -8.25 -10.13
N TYR A 97 3.33 -8.67 -9.49
CA TYR A 97 2.51 -9.81 -9.93
C TYR A 97 2.22 -9.82 -11.45
N TYR A 98 1.80 -8.69 -12.04
CA TYR A 98 1.44 -8.64 -13.46
C TYR A 98 2.62 -8.76 -14.44
N TYR A 99 3.86 -8.65 -13.96
CA TYR A 99 5.06 -8.90 -14.77
C TYR A 99 5.64 -10.30 -14.57
N LEU A 100 4.98 -11.17 -13.80
CA LEU A 100 5.35 -12.58 -13.70
C LEU A 100 4.86 -13.34 -14.93
N THR A 101 5.68 -13.36 -15.99
CA THR A 101 5.33 -14.08 -17.22
C THR A 101 6.12 -15.38 -17.38
N PRO A 102 5.48 -16.49 -17.79
CA PRO A 102 6.18 -17.75 -18.04
C PRO A 102 7.32 -17.64 -19.07
N LYS A 103 7.18 -16.72 -20.04
CA LYS A 103 8.10 -16.51 -21.16
C LYS A 103 9.47 -15.97 -20.74
N ASP A 104 9.56 -15.36 -19.56
CA ASP A 104 10.80 -14.76 -19.05
C ASP A 104 11.73 -15.81 -18.42
N TRP A 105 11.35 -17.09 -18.40
CA TRP A 105 12.15 -18.19 -17.87
C TRP A 105 12.67 -17.91 -16.45
N LEU A 106 11.78 -17.44 -15.59
CA LEU A 106 12.11 -16.86 -14.28
C LEU A 106 12.89 -17.78 -13.34
N PHE A 107 12.88 -19.10 -13.57
CA PHE A 107 13.72 -20.05 -12.84
C PHE A 107 15.24 -19.78 -12.97
N LYS A 108 15.64 -18.98 -13.97
CA LYS A 108 17.02 -18.52 -14.16
C LYS A 108 17.39 -17.35 -13.24
N SER A 109 16.45 -16.79 -12.51
CA SER A 109 16.66 -15.67 -11.58
C SER A 109 16.18 -16.05 -10.17
N TYR A 110 16.59 -15.27 -9.18
CA TYR A 110 16.03 -15.37 -7.84
C TYR A 110 14.90 -14.34 -7.70
N VAL A 111 13.66 -14.79 -7.70
CA VAL A 111 12.49 -13.91 -7.81
C VAL A 111 11.85 -13.66 -6.45
N LEU A 112 11.80 -12.38 -6.08
CA LEU A 112 10.91 -11.83 -5.06
C LEU A 112 9.68 -11.24 -5.76
N ALA A 113 8.53 -11.90 -5.66
CA ALA A 113 7.29 -11.40 -6.24
C ALA A 113 6.60 -10.39 -5.31
N CYS A 114 6.12 -9.27 -5.85
CA CYS A 114 5.30 -8.34 -5.10
C CYS A 114 3.81 -8.69 -5.25
N GLN A 115 3.20 -9.26 -4.21
CA GLN A 115 1.75 -9.48 -4.16
C GLN A 115 1.09 -8.22 -3.59
N TYR A 116 0.37 -7.51 -4.45
CA TYR A 116 -0.59 -6.50 -4.02
C TYR A 116 -2.02 -7.07 -4.11
N ASP A 117 -3.05 -6.26 -4.34
CA ASP A 117 -4.46 -6.65 -4.48
C ASP A 117 -4.69 -7.55 -5.73
N THR A 118 -4.12 -8.76 -5.67
CA THR A 118 -3.87 -9.69 -6.77
C THR A 118 -3.86 -11.14 -6.24
N PRO A 119 -3.98 -12.14 -7.13
CA PRO A 119 -3.80 -13.55 -6.75
C PRO A 119 -2.44 -13.81 -6.09
N SER A 120 -2.31 -14.92 -5.36
CA SER A 120 -1.00 -15.31 -4.81
C SER A 120 -0.04 -15.63 -5.96
N PRO A 121 1.14 -14.98 -6.04
CA PRO A 121 2.16 -15.37 -7.01
C PRO A 121 2.72 -16.75 -6.65
N VAL A 122 3.02 -17.53 -7.68
CA VAL A 122 3.62 -18.88 -7.54
C VAL A 122 4.92 -18.99 -8.36
N LEU A 123 5.08 -18.14 -9.37
CA LEU A 123 6.28 -18.02 -10.19
C LEU A 123 7.38 -17.23 -9.46
N CYS A 124 7.72 -17.61 -8.24
CA CYS A 124 8.70 -16.91 -7.42
C CYS A 124 9.38 -17.81 -6.38
N ASN A 125 10.50 -17.34 -5.85
CA ASN A 125 11.18 -17.98 -4.72
C ASN A 125 10.60 -17.50 -3.38
N GLN A 126 10.29 -16.21 -3.27
CA GLN A 126 9.69 -15.57 -2.11
C GLN A 126 8.70 -14.50 -2.57
N GLN A 127 7.80 -14.05 -1.69
CA GLN A 127 6.84 -13.00 -2.01
C GLN A 127 6.71 -11.96 -0.90
N THR A 128 6.44 -10.70 -1.28
CA THR A 128 5.95 -9.68 -0.36
C THR A 128 4.42 -9.70 -0.31
N VAL A 129 3.84 -9.36 0.83
CA VAL A 129 2.39 -9.26 1.04
C VAL A 129 2.04 -7.98 1.80
N MET A 130 0.81 -7.48 1.65
CA MET A 130 0.39 -6.20 2.24
C MET A 130 -0.58 -6.34 3.43
N ASN A 131 -1.01 -7.57 3.73
CA ASN A 131 -1.88 -7.89 4.85
C ASN A 131 -1.26 -9.05 5.64
N HIS A 132 -1.21 -8.93 6.98
CA HIS A 132 -0.66 -9.96 7.84
C HIS A 132 -1.34 -11.32 7.68
N LEU A 133 -2.64 -11.36 7.32
CA LEU A 133 -3.34 -12.62 7.02
C LEU A 133 -2.79 -13.37 5.80
N GLN A 134 -2.07 -12.69 4.91
CA GLN A 134 -1.44 -13.31 3.74
C GLN A 134 -0.08 -13.95 4.08
N VAL A 135 0.46 -13.74 5.29
CA VAL A 135 1.68 -14.40 5.75
C VAL A 135 1.35 -15.85 6.12
N GLN A 136 1.41 -16.73 5.12
CA GLN A 136 1.04 -18.14 5.24
C GLN A 136 2.26 -19.07 5.32
N SER A 137 3.45 -18.54 5.05
CA SER A 137 4.70 -19.30 5.12
C SER A 137 5.88 -18.40 5.45
N LYS A 138 7.03 -19.00 5.79
CA LYS A 138 8.31 -18.29 6.00
C LYS A 138 8.85 -17.55 4.76
N HIS A 139 8.25 -17.79 3.60
CA HIS A 139 8.62 -17.15 2.32
C HIS A 139 7.70 -15.97 1.98
N HIS A 140 6.74 -15.64 2.85
CA HIS A 140 5.84 -14.51 2.69
C HIS A 140 6.27 -13.40 3.65
N HIS A 141 6.59 -12.24 3.11
CA HIS A 141 7.13 -11.12 3.87
C HIS A 141 6.13 -9.98 3.89
N TYR A 142 5.59 -9.68 5.07
CA TYR A 142 4.75 -8.51 5.22
C TYR A 142 5.57 -7.24 5.00
N LEU A 143 5.08 -6.36 4.12
CA LEU A 143 5.57 -4.99 3.99
C LEU A 143 4.38 -4.03 4.05
N PRO A 144 4.43 -3.01 4.93
CA PRO A 144 3.37 -2.02 4.99
C PRO A 144 3.36 -1.17 3.72
N HIS A 145 2.18 -0.63 3.40
CA HIS A 145 2.05 0.36 2.34
C HIS A 145 2.51 1.74 2.84
N ARG A 146 3.10 2.51 1.93
CA ARG A 146 3.36 3.96 2.09
C ARG A 146 2.07 4.76 1.89
N PRO A 147 2.01 6.05 2.25
CA PRO A 147 0.95 6.90 1.71
C PRO A 147 1.03 6.94 0.18
N GLN A 148 -0.10 7.24 -0.45
CA GLN A 148 -0.13 7.44 -1.90
C GLN A 148 0.83 8.58 -2.30
N PRO A 149 1.68 8.43 -3.34
CA PRO A 149 2.75 9.39 -3.64
C PRO A 149 2.28 10.86 -3.80
N SER A 150 1.12 11.08 -4.42
CA SER A 150 0.59 12.43 -4.67
C SER A 150 -0.35 12.95 -3.57
N LEU A 151 -0.31 12.36 -2.36
CA LEU A 151 -1.22 12.69 -1.27
C LEU A 151 -1.11 14.17 -0.88
N LYS A 152 -2.23 14.90 -0.95
CA LYS A 152 -2.33 16.27 -0.46
C LYS A 152 -3.04 16.25 0.90
N PRO A 153 -2.40 16.72 1.98
CA PRO A 153 -2.99 16.67 3.31
C PRO A 153 -4.20 17.58 3.44
N ARG A 154 -5.00 17.33 4.48
CA ARG A 154 -6.09 18.21 4.89
C ARG A 154 -5.56 19.60 5.20
N GLN A 155 -6.31 20.63 4.82
CA GLN A 155 -5.97 22.00 5.19
C GLN A 155 -6.08 22.20 6.69
N VAL A 156 -4.99 22.65 7.32
CA VAL A 156 -4.92 22.95 8.76
C VAL A 156 -6.00 23.93 9.21
N SER A 157 -6.33 24.91 8.38
CA SER A 157 -7.39 25.89 8.64
C SER A 157 -8.77 25.25 8.85
N ARG A 158 -8.98 23.98 8.45
CA ARG A 158 -10.22 23.25 8.73
C ARG A 158 -10.42 22.94 10.21
N GLY A 159 -9.37 22.90 11.03
CA GLY A 159 -9.49 22.71 12.48
C GLY A 159 -10.30 21.46 12.84
N ALA A 160 -11.21 21.55 13.82
CA ALA A 160 -12.11 20.45 14.19
C ALA A 160 -13.44 20.44 13.41
N ARG A 161 -13.54 21.15 12.27
CA ARG A 161 -14.76 21.13 11.45
C ARG A 161 -15.07 19.71 10.98
N LEU A 162 -16.35 19.36 10.98
CA LEU A 162 -16.88 18.10 10.47
C LEU A 162 -18.10 18.38 9.61
N GLU A 163 -17.83 18.65 8.34
CA GLU A 163 -18.79 18.93 7.27
C GLU A 163 -18.63 17.93 6.12
N ASN A 164 -17.40 17.47 5.85
CA ASN A 164 -17.06 16.63 4.71
C ASN A 164 -16.63 15.22 5.14
N LEU A 165 -17.52 14.25 4.94
CA LEU A 165 -17.17 12.84 5.00
C LEU A 165 -16.73 12.37 3.61
N VAL A 166 -15.45 12.08 3.42
CA VAL A 166 -14.93 11.71 2.10
C VAL A 166 -14.84 10.20 1.94
N PHE A 167 -15.11 9.71 0.74
CA PHE A 167 -14.72 8.37 0.32
C PHE A 167 -13.75 8.47 -0.85
N LYS A 168 -12.56 7.87 -0.71
CA LYS A 168 -11.49 7.89 -1.73
C LYS A 168 -11.37 6.55 -2.44
N GLY A 169 -11.70 6.52 -3.73
CA GLY A 169 -11.73 5.33 -4.58
C GLY A 169 -12.97 5.28 -5.45
N HIS A 170 -13.09 4.23 -6.26
CA HIS A 170 -14.32 3.99 -7.03
C HIS A 170 -15.53 3.75 -6.13
N SER A 171 -16.65 4.39 -6.44
CA SER A 171 -17.90 4.40 -5.67
C SER A 171 -18.45 3.01 -5.36
N TYR A 172 -18.30 2.04 -6.27
CA TYR A 172 -18.74 0.67 -6.05
C TYR A 172 -17.99 -0.04 -4.90
N ASN A 173 -16.84 0.48 -4.47
CA ASN A 173 -16.10 -0.04 -3.31
C ASN A 173 -16.66 0.47 -1.98
N LEU A 174 -17.49 1.51 -1.96
CA LEU A 174 -18.26 1.86 -0.77
C LEU A 174 -19.53 1.01 -0.77
N ALA A 175 -19.71 0.22 0.29
CA ALA A 175 -20.86 -0.66 0.47
C ALA A 175 -22.16 0.13 0.29
N GLU A 176 -23.10 -0.46 -0.45
CA GLU A 176 -24.33 0.21 -0.91
C GLU A 176 -25.13 0.90 0.20
N PRO A 177 -25.29 0.32 1.42
CA PRO A 177 -26.01 0.99 2.50
C PRO A 177 -25.39 2.33 2.94
N PHE A 178 -24.09 2.56 2.67
CA PHE A 178 -23.39 3.81 2.96
C PHE A 178 -23.48 4.83 1.81
N ARG A 179 -24.34 4.56 0.81
CA ARG A 179 -24.69 5.48 -0.28
C ARG A 179 -26.20 5.56 -0.49
N SER A 180 -26.99 4.94 0.38
CA SER A 180 -28.45 4.94 0.29
C SER A 180 -29.03 6.32 0.59
N LEU A 181 -30.24 6.59 0.10
CA LEU A 181 -30.92 7.87 0.36
C LEU A 181 -31.15 8.10 1.86
N GLU A 182 -31.43 7.04 2.61
CA GLU A 182 -31.61 7.08 4.06
C GLU A 182 -30.32 7.48 4.77
N PHE A 183 -29.17 6.93 4.35
CA PHE A 183 -27.88 7.31 4.93
C PHE A 183 -27.53 8.77 4.59
N LEU A 184 -27.77 9.21 3.35
CA LEU A 184 -27.53 10.59 2.94
C LEU A 184 -28.41 11.58 3.73
N ALA A 185 -29.69 11.27 3.94
CA ALA A 185 -30.58 12.08 4.77
C ALA A 185 -30.13 12.11 6.25
N ALA A 186 -29.63 10.99 6.76
CA ALA A 186 -29.09 10.93 8.12
C ALA A 186 -27.80 11.76 8.29
N LEU A 187 -26.93 11.78 7.27
CA LEU A 187 -25.77 12.65 7.23
C LEU A 187 -26.16 14.14 7.24
N ASP A 188 -27.16 14.51 6.43
CA ASP A 188 -27.68 15.88 6.35
C ASP A 188 -28.25 16.36 7.71
N THR A 189 -28.97 15.49 8.42
CA THR A 189 -29.46 15.77 9.78
C THR A 189 -28.32 16.07 10.77
N VAL A 190 -27.14 15.49 10.57
CA VAL A 190 -25.94 15.77 11.39
C VAL A 190 -25.14 16.95 10.83
N GLY A 191 -25.54 17.52 9.69
CA GLY A 191 -24.84 18.60 8.99
C GLY A 191 -23.51 18.15 8.41
N VAL A 192 -23.47 16.94 7.84
CA VAL A 192 -22.30 16.35 7.15
C VAL A 192 -22.74 15.96 5.74
N ARG A 193 -21.87 16.14 4.74
CA ARG A 193 -22.09 15.65 3.38
C ARG A 193 -21.11 14.52 3.03
N LEU A 194 -21.60 13.52 2.31
CA LEU A 194 -20.75 12.50 1.69
C LEU A 194 -20.14 13.08 0.40
N VAL A 195 -18.82 13.08 0.31
CA VAL A 195 -18.07 13.52 -0.87
C VAL A 195 -17.37 12.32 -1.47
N MET A 196 -17.84 11.91 -2.64
CA MET A 196 -17.27 10.78 -3.39
C MET A 196 -16.20 11.29 -4.36
N SER A 197 -15.20 10.46 -4.58
CA SER A 197 -14.18 10.70 -5.60
C SER A 197 -14.72 10.66 -7.02
N THR A 198 -14.01 11.29 -7.94
CA THR A 198 -14.31 11.23 -9.38
C THR A 198 -14.14 9.82 -9.94
N GLU A 199 -15.01 9.44 -10.89
CA GLU A 199 -14.93 8.19 -11.65
C GLU A 199 -14.16 8.35 -12.97
N ASN A 200 -13.68 9.56 -13.28
CA ASN A 200 -12.86 9.79 -14.46
C ASN A 200 -11.52 9.07 -14.31
N ALA A 201 -11.30 8.01 -15.10
CA ALA A 201 -10.12 7.17 -15.00
C ALA A 201 -8.77 7.91 -15.14
N GLN A 202 -8.73 9.01 -15.90
CA GLN A 202 -7.51 9.80 -16.10
C GLN A 202 -7.14 10.63 -14.87
N THR A 203 -8.13 11.09 -14.09
CA THR A 203 -7.91 12.00 -12.95
C THR A 203 -8.24 11.37 -11.60
N ALA A 204 -8.83 10.17 -11.58
CA ALA A 204 -9.26 9.47 -10.38
C ALA A 204 -8.12 9.33 -9.36
N PHE A 205 -6.93 8.91 -9.80
CA PHE A 205 -5.80 8.73 -8.89
C PHE A 205 -5.43 10.02 -8.14
N LEU A 206 -5.39 11.16 -8.84
CA LEU A 206 -5.08 12.46 -8.23
C LEU A 206 -6.15 12.89 -7.23
N ASP A 207 -7.42 12.72 -7.58
CA ASP A 207 -8.54 13.04 -6.69
C ASP A 207 -8.60 12.13 -5.46
N TRP A 208 -8.23 10.84 -5.60
CA TRP A 208 -8.13 9.90 -4.48
C TRP A 208 -7.08 10.33 -3.45
N ALA A 209 -6.04 11.04 -3.90
CA ALA A 209 -4.97 11.58 -3.09
C ALA A 209 -5.29 12.95 -2.47
N ASP A 210 -6.35 13.64 -2.90
CA ASP A 210 -6.62 15.01 -2.42
C ASP A 210 -7.49 15.03 -1.16
N TYR A 211 -6.88 15.25 0.00
CA TYR A 211 -7.59 15.36 1.27
C TYR A 211 -7.77 16.80 1.74
N THR A 212 -7.44 17.79 0.91
CA THR A 212 -7.41 19.22 1.33
C THR A 212 -8.70 19.69 1.98
N GLN A 213 -9.85 19.18 1.50
CA GLN A 213 -11.19 19.47 2.04
C GLN A 213 -11.82 18.34 2.85
N ALA A 214 -11.10 17.25 3.12
CA ALA A 214 -11.64 16.13 3.91
C ALA A 214 -11.74 16.52 5.39
N ASP A 215 -12.83 16.19 6.08
CA ASP A 215 -12.90 16.33 7.55
C ASP A 215 -12.84 14.99 8.27
N ALA A 216 -13.44 13.97 7.68
CA ALA A 216 -13.29 12.58 8.08
C ALA A 216 -13.32 11.72 6.82
N MET A 217 -12.72 10.53 6.87
CA MET A 217 -12.75 9.57 5.77
C MET A 217 -13.59 8.36 6.15
N ILE A 218 -14.44 7.90 5.23
CA ILE A 218 -15.16 6.64 5.36
C ILE A 218 -14.61 5.60 4.37
N ALA A 219 -14.48 4.36 4.82
CA ALA A 219 -14.24 3.23 3.93
C ALA A 219 -14.80 1.92 4.50
N VAL A 220 -16.02 1.60 4.08
CA VAL A 220 -16.69 0.35 4.45
C VAL A 220 -16.96 -0.45 3.19
N ARG A 221 -16.31 -1.60 3.07
CA ARG A 221 -16.48 -2.55 1.96
C ARG A 221 -17.38 -3.71 2.38
N ASN A 222 -18.14 -4.26 1.44
CA ASN A 222 -18.82 -5.54 1.64
C ASN A 222 -18.28 -6.62 0.69
N ASN A 223 -16.97 -6.82 0.69
CA ASN A 223 -16.31 -7.80 -0.19
C ASN A 223 -16.38 -9.20 0.43
N THR A 224 -16.05 -10.23 -0.35
CA THR A 224 -15.92 -11.59 0.21
C THR A 224 -14.78 -11.64 1.23
N LEU A 225 -14.84 -12.58 2.17
CA LEU A 225 -13.75 -12.77 3.16
C LEU A 225 -12.40 -13.05 2.50
N TYR A 226 -12.40 -13.67 1.31
CA TYR A 226 -11.19 -13.88 0.54
C TYR A 226 -10.63 -12.55 -0.01
N ASP A 227 -11.48 -11.75 -0.65
CA ASP A 227 -11.04 -10.49 -1.26
C ASP A 227 -10.61 -9.46 -0.21
N ILE A 228 -11.34 -9.36 0.90
CA ILE A 228 -11.01 -8.42 1.97
C ILE A 228 -9.66 -8.75 2.65
N ALA A 229 -9.25 -10.02 2.66
CA ALA A 229 -7.95 -10.45 3.17
C ALA A 229 -6.77 -10.05 2.26
N LEU A 230 -7.03 -9.63 1.02
CA LEU A 230 -6.01 -9.14 0.09
C LEU A 230 -5.88 -7.61 0.13
N LYS A 231 -6.89 -6.91 0.64
CA LYS A 231 -6.87 -5.44 0.68
C LYS A 231 -5.83 -4.94 1.68
N PRO A 232 -5.04 -3.91 1.32
CA PRO A 232 -4.14 -3.25 2.26
C PRO A 232 -4.89 -2.23 3.12
N ALA A 233 -4.27 -1.83 4.23
CA ALA A 233 -4.75 -0.75 5.09
C ALA A 233 -4.54 0.67 4.51
N LEU A 234 -4.37 0.82 3.19
CA LEU A 234 -3.91 2.05 2.54
C LEU A 234 -4.80 3.27 2.85
N LYS A 235 -6.12 3.08 2.95
CA LYS A 235 -7.03 4.20 3.26
C LYS A 235 -6.79 4.74 4.67
N LEU A 236 -6.56 3.87 5.66
CA LEU A 236 -6.24 4.28 7.03
C LEU A 236 -4.90 5.02 7.07
N VAL A 237 -3.87 4.46 6.42
CA VAL A 237 -2.56 5.12 6.31
C VAL A 237 -2.68 6.50 5.66
N ASN A 238 -3.41 6.62 4.54
CA ASN A 238 -3.64 7.92 3.90
C ASN A 238 -4.39 8.90 4.81
N ALA A 239 -5.37 8.45 5.60
CA ALA A 239 -6.10 9.30 6.54
C ALA A 239 -5.20 9.82 7.68
N TRP A 240 -4.35 8.96 8.22
CA TRP A 240 -3.32 9.34 9.20
C TRP A 240 -2.39 10.41 8.65
N PHE A 241 -1.86 10.22 7.43
CA PHE A 241 -1.02 11.24 6.81
C PHE A 241 -1.80 12.51 6.47
N ALA A 242 -3.05 12.39 6.07
CA ALA A 242 -3.89 13.53 5.72
C ALA A 242 -4.32 14.35 6.95
N GLY A 243 -4.26 13.80 8.16
CA GLY A 243 -4.73 14.46 9.37
C GLY A 243 -6.24 14.49 9.48
N CYS A 244 -6.92 13.38 9.15
CA CYS A 244 -8.36 13.24 9.33
C CYS A 244 -8.73 11.95 10.08
N PRO A 245 -9.73 11.96 10.98
CA PRO A 245 -10.28 10.75 11.57
C PRO A 245 -10.86 9.81 10.51
N ALA A 246 -10.72 8.50 10.74
CA ALA A 246 -11.20 7.46 9.84
C ALA A 246 -12.39 6.69 10.44
N ILE A 247 -13.37 6.36 9.59
CA ILE A 247 -14.54 5.51 9.87
C ILE A 247 -14.46 4.33 8.91
N LEU A 248 -14.11 3.15 9.42
CA LEU A 248 -13.70 2.03 8.59
C LEU A 248 -14.54 0.80 8.83
N GLY A 249 -14.67 -0.02 7.78
CA GLY A 249 -15.21 -1.36 7.89
C GLY A 249 -14.31 -2.28 8.71
N PRO A 250 -14.82 -3.44 9.12
CA PRO A 250 -14.08 -4.47 9.86
C PRO A 250 -13.13 -5.25 8.93
N GLU A 251 -12.22 -4.54 8.25
CA GLU A 251 -11.26 -5.14 7.34
C GLU A 251 -10.04 -5.65 8.14
N PRO A 252 -9.59 -6.90 7.89
CA PRO A 252 -8.49 -7.46 8.67
C PRO A 252 -7.19 -6.65 8.61
N ALA A 253 -6.93 -5.96 7.50
CA ALA A 253 -5.75 -5.11 7.38
C ALA A 253 -5.78 -3.91 8.34
N TYR A 254 -6.95 -3.30 8.57
CA TYR A 254 -7.09 -2.21 9.54
C TYR A 254 -6.95 -2.74 10.96
N GLN A 255 -7.64 -3.84 11.26
CA GLN A 255 -7.61 -4.48 12.59
C GLN A 255 -6.20 -4.91 12.99
N ALA A 256 -5.42 -5.45 12.04
CA ALA A 256 -4.05 -5.92 12.30
C ALA A 256 -3.08 -4.79 12.70
N ILE A 257 -3.31 -3.55 12.26
CA ILE A 257 -2.44 -2.41 12.56
C ILE A 257 -3.01 -1.47 13.63
N ARG A 258 -4.21 -1.78 14.14
CA ARG A 258 -4.88 -1.07 15.22
C ARG A 258 -4.13 -1.28 16.53
N ARG A 259 -3.88 -0.19 17.24
CA ARG A 259 -3.32 -0.15 18.59
C ARG A 259 -4.28 0.44 19.61
N SER A 260 -5.17 1.33 19.19
CA SER A 260 -6.15 1.96 20.09
C SER A 260 -7.44 2.39 19.39
N GLU A 261 -8.41 2.83 20.19
CA GLU A 261 -9.65 3.43 19.71
C GLU A 261 -9.43 4.78 18.99
N LEU A 262 -8.26 5.42 19.18
CA LEU A 262 -7.92 6.68 18.49
C LEU A 262 -7.46 6.47 17.04
N ASP A 263 -7.21 5.23 16.62
CA ASP A 263 -6.74 4.95 15.26
C ASP A 263 -7.84 5.13 14.21
N TYR A 264 -9.04 4.62 14.51
CA TYR A 264 -10.24 4.74 13.69
C TYR A 264 -11.48 4.24 14.45
N PHE A 265 -12.66 4.66 13.98
CA PHE A 265 -13.93 4.03 14.35
C PHE A 265 -14.22 2.84 13.44
N GLU A 266 -14.36 1.65 14.01
CA GLU A 266 -14.82 0.48 13.26
C GLU A 266 -16.35 0.45 13.20
N VAL A 267 -16.91 0.31 12.01
CA VAL A 267 -18.37 0.30 11.78
C VAL A 267 -18.76 -0.78 10.79
N ARG A 268 -19.90 -1.42 11.03
CA ARG A 268 -20.55 -2.40 10.15
C ARG A 268 -21.78 -1.82 9.49
N THR A 269 -22.44 -0.85 10.13
CA THR A 269 -23.72 -0.31 9.69
C THR A 269 -23.70 1.21 9.48
N PRO A 270 -24.59 1.75 8.62
CA PRO A 270 -24.79 3.19 8.50
C PRO A 270 -25.12 3.88 9.82
N LYS A 271 -25.90 3.22 10.70
CA LYS A 271 -26.26 3.73 12.02
C LYS A 271 -25.04 3.96 12.91
N GLU A 272 -24.10 3.01 12.92
CA GLU A 272 -22.84 3.13 13.67
C GLU A 272 -21.96 4.26 13.11
N ALA A 273 -21.88 4.40 11.78
CA ALA A 273 -21.17 5.53 11.18
C ALA A 273 -21.76 6.89 11.59
N ILE A 274 -23.09 7.02 11.57
CA ILE A 274 -23.77 8.24 12.05
C ILE A 274 -23.48 8.49 13.54
N ALA A 275 -23.46 7.44 14.37
CA ALA A 275 -23.14 7.58 15.79
C ALA A 275 -21.69 8.07 15.99
N ALA A 276 -20.73 7.50 15.27
CA ALA A 276 -19.32 7.94 15.30
C ALA A 276 -19.17 9.41 14.88
N LEU A 277 -19.85 9.84 13.81
CA LEU A 277 -19.84 11.23 13.37
C LEU A 277 -20.43 12.18 14.41
N LYS A 278 -21.55 11.80 15.05
CA LYS A 278 -22.14 12.58 16.15
C LYS A 278 -21.18 12.71 17.32
N GLN A 279 -20.48 11.63 17.69
CA GLN A 279 -19.49 11.65 18.76
C GLN A 279 -18.33 12.60 18.43
N LEU A 280 -17.78 12.53 17.22
CA LEU A 280 -16.72 13.45 16.76
C LEU A 280 -17.19 14.91 16.77
N LYS A 281 -18.41 15.17 16.26
CA LYS A 281 -18.98 16.53 16.20
C LYS A 281 -19.23 17.13 17.58
N ALA A 282 -19.67 16.32 18.53
CA ALA A 282 -19.92 16.74 19.90
C ALA A 282 -18.63 16.88 20.73
N ASN A 283 -17.51 16.29 20.31
CA ASN A 283 -16.26 16.27 21.07
C ASN A 283 -15.05 16.68 20.21
N PRO A 284 -14.80 18.00 20.05
CA PRO A 284 -13.63 18.51 19.34
C PRO A 284 -12.28 18.04 19.91
N LYS A 285 -12.20 17.76 21.21
CA LYS A 285 -10.97 17.23 21.84
C LYS A 285 -10.68 15.80 21.37
N LEU A 286 -11.71 14.96 21.27
CA LEU A 286 -11.56 13.62 20.69
C LEU A 286 -11.13 13.70 19.23
N TYR A 287 -11.74 14.59 18.44
CA TYR A 287 -11.35 14.82 17.06
C TYR A 287 -9.85 15.15 16.95
N GLN A 288 -9.38 16.12 17.75
CA GLN A 288 -7.97 16.51 17.76
C GLN A 288 -7.06 15.37 18.22
N ALA A 289 -7.44 14.63 19.28
CA ALA A 289 -6.66 13.48 19.76
C ALA A 289 -6.51 12.38 18.70
N MET A 290 -7.55 12.13 17.90
CA MET A 290 -7.47 11.18 16.77
C MET A 290 -6.53 11.66 15.67
N VAL A 291 -6.54 12.96 15.36
CA VAL A 291 -5.63 13.56 14.37
C VAL A 291 -4.17 13.46 14.84
N GLU A 292 -3.90 13.85 16.08
CA GLU A 292 -2.56 13.77 16.68
C GLU A 292 -2.06 12.33 16.76
N ASN A 293 -2.90 11.40 17.21
CA ASN A 293 -2.60 9.97 17.17
C ASN A 293 -2.32 9.50 15.73
N GLY A 294 -3.14 9.92 14.76
CA GLY A 294 -2.92 9.61 13.35
C GLY A 294 -1.54 10.03 12.86
N PHE A 295 -1.06 11.23 13.19
CA PHE A 295 0.31 11.64 12.87
C PHE A 295 1.36 10.77 13.55
N GLN A 296 1.15 10.36 14.81
CA GLN A 296 2.08 9.42 15.45
C GLN A 296 2.09 8.06 14.74
N ARG A 297 0.93 7.53 14.35
CA ARG A 297 0.82 6.27 13.59
C ARG A 297 1.45 6.38 12.20
N ALA A 298 1.31 7.52 11.54
CA ALA A 298 1.87 7.77 10.19
C ALA A 298 3.39 7.58 10.12
N HIS A 299 4.10 7.79 11.24
CA HIS A 299 5.56 7.60 11.31
C HIS A 299 6.02 6.25 10.75
N GLU A 300 5.31 5.18 11.11
CA GLU A 300 5.62 3.79 10.76
C GLU A 300 5.50 3.51 9.26
N HIS A 301 4.85 4.42 8.53
CA HIS A 301 4.51 4.29 7.12
C HIS A 301 5.22 5.34 6.25
N THR A 302 6.16 6.09 6.82
CA THR A 302 6.99 7.06 6.08
C THR A 302 7.86 6.39 5.03
N ALA A 303 8.28 7.15 4.01
CA ALA A 303 9.16 6.62 2.97
C ALA A 303 10.47 6.06 3.56
N ASP A 304 11.05 6.72 4.57
CA ASP A 304 12.26 6.24 5.25
C ASP A 304 12.04 4.92 5.99
N GLN A 305 10.97 4.82 6.79
CA GLN A 305 10.68 3.58 7.53
C GLN A 305 10.40 2.41 6.58
N VAL A 306 9.60 2.63 5.54
CA VAL A 306 9.30 1.58 4.57
C VAL A 306 10.54 1.22 3.73
N ALA A 307 11.39 2.17 3.36
CA ALA A 307 12.66 1.89 2.68
C ALA A 307 13.63 1.09 3.56
N LEU A 308 13.68 1.38 4.87
CA LEU A 308 14.46 0.60 5.82
C LEU A 308 13.94 -0.84 5.93
N LEU A 309 12.63 -1.05 5.98
CA LEU A 309 12.03 -2.38 5.97
C LEU A 309 12.38 -3.15 4.69
N TRP A 310 12.30 -2.49 3.53
CA TRP A 310 12.74 -3.07 2.26
C TRP A 310 14.22 -3.46 2.28
N ARG A 311 15.09 -2.56 2.74
CA ARG A 311 16.52 -2.82 2.85
C ARG A 311 16.76 -4.04 3.74
N ASN A 312 16.14 -4.12 4.91
CA ASN A 312 16.31 -5.23 5.84
C ASN A 312 15.79 -6.56 5.28
N LEU A 313 14.68 -6.53 4.55
CA LEU A 313 14.18 -7.69 3.83
C LEU A 313 15.20 -8.17 2.78
N LEU A 314 15.69 -7.26 1.94
CA LEU A 314 16.62 -7.55 0.85
C LEU A 314 17.98 -8.05 1.37
N ALA A 315 18.51 -7.42 2.42
CA ALA A 315 19.79 -7.77 3.02
C ALA A 315 19.72 -9.00 3.96
N GLY A 316 18.54 -9.35 4.44
CA GLY A 316 18.32 -10.48 5.34
C GLY A 316 17.72 -11.69 4.63
N PRO A 317 16.41 -11.99 4.81
CA PRO A 317 15.79 -13.20 4.27
C PRO A 317 15.97 -13.44 2.77
N ILE A 318 16.01 -12.37 1.97
CA ILE A 318 16.19 -12.47 0.52
C ILE A 318 17.63 -12.83 0.17
N ALA A 319 18.62 -12.16 0.77
CA ALA A 319 20.03 -12.48 0.59
C ALA A 319 20.35 -13.93 1.00
N VAL A 320 19.86 -14.37 2.16
CA VAL A 320 20.03 -15.76 2.62
C VAL A 320 19.43 -16.76 1.64
N GLY A 321 18.21 -16.50 1.17
CA GLY A 321 17.57 -17.36 0.18
C GLY A 321 18.29 -17.38 -1.17
N TYR A 322 18.85 -16.24 -1.58
CA TYR A 322 19.64 -16.11 -2.80
C TYR A 322 20.98 -16.86 -2.71
N GLU A 323 21.68 -16.78 -1.57
CA GLU A 323 22.91 -17.56 -1.34
C GLU A 323 22.66 -19.06 -1.42
N HIS A 324 21.58 -19.55 -0.82
CA HIS A 324 21.19 -20.96 -0.94
C HIS A 324 20.92 -21.33 -2.40
N TRP A 325 20.19 -20.47 -3.12
CA TRP A 325 19.93 -20.67 -4.54
C TRP A 325 21.24 -20.70 -5.36
N LEU A 326 22.22 -19.85 -5.08
CA LEU A 326 23.52 -19.88 -5.77
C LEU A 326 24.32 -21.17 -5.50
N ARG A 327 24.20 -21.75 -4.29
CA ARG A 327 24.92 -22.97 -3.88
C ARG A 327 24.29 -24.27 -4.36
N GLU A 328 23.13 -24.21 -5.03
CA GLU A 328 22.49 -25.40 -5.60
C GLU A 328 23.39 -26.09 -6.64
N SER A 329 23.38 -27.43 -6.67
CA SER A 329 24.20 -28.22 -7.58
C SER A 329 23.82 -28.03 -9.05
N PRO A 330 24.70 -28.32 -10.02
CA PRO A 330 24.36 -28.21 -11.44
C PRO A 330 23.10 -29.00 -11.83
N TRP A 331 22.87 -30.16 -11.22
CA TRP A 331 21.64 -30.94 -11.42
C TRP A 331 20.39 -30.19 -10.91
N GLN A 332 20.45 -29.55 -9.75
CA GLN A 332 19.36 -28.73 -9.25
C GLN A 332 19.07 -27.55 -10.19
N GLN A 333 20.12 -26.87 -10.65
CA GLN A 333 20.00 -25.70 -11.52
C GLN A 333 19.46 -26.05 -12.92
N GLN A 334 19.94 -27.14 -13.52
CA GLN A 334 19.65 -27.50 -14.91
C GLN A 334 18.45 -28.43 -15.08
N VAL A 335 18.04 -29.16 -14.03
CA VAL A 335 16.94 -30.13 -14.12
C VAL A 335 15.81 -29.79 -13.17
N VAL A 336 16.10 -29.68 -11.86
CA VAL A 336 15.04 -29.49 -10.85
C VAL A 336 14.32 -28.16 -11.04
N ARG A 337 15.06 -27.05 -11.20
CA ARG A 337 14.48 -25.72 -11.40
C ARG A 337 13.53 -25.63 -12.59
N PRO A 338 13.92 -26.03 -13.83
CA PRO A 338 12.99 -26.05 -14.96
C PRO A 338 11.74 -26.90 -14.72
N VAL A 339 11.88 -28.08 -14.11
CA VAL A 339 10.74 -28.95 -13.81
C VAL A 339 9.79 -28.30 -12.82
N LEU A 340 10.31 -27.82 -11.67
CA LEU A 340 9.52 -27.09 -10.68
C LEU A 340 8.85 -25.86 -11.28
N TYR A 341 9.55 -25.14 -12.15
CA TYR A 341 8.98 -23.98 -12.84
C TYR A 341 7.80 -24.34 -13.74
N GLY A 342 7.88 -25.47 -14.46
CA GLY A 342 6.75 -26.01 -15.22
C GLY A 342 5.50 -26.24 -14.34
N TRP A 343 5.69 -26.82 -13.15
CA TRP A 343 4.61 -26.97 -12.15
C TRP A 343 4.10 -25.63 -11.63
N GLN A 344 5.00 -24.68 -11.33
CA GLN A 344 4.64 -23.35 -10.86
C GLN A 344 3.80 -22.58 -11.89
N ILE A 345 4.03 -22.75 -13.19
CA ILE A 345 3.19 -22.15 -14.24
C ILE A 345 1.74 -22.63 -14.14
N LEU A 346 1.53 -23.94 -14.00
CA LEU A 346 0.19 -24.52 -13.87
C LEU A 346 -0.48 -24.05 -12.58
N ALA A 347 0.25 -24.09 -11.46
CA ALA A 347 -0.25 -23.62 -10.18
C ALA A 347 -0.58 -22.12 -10.19
N HIS A 348 0.21 -21.29 -10.88
CA HIS A 348 -0.04 -19.86 -11.01
C HIS A 348 -1.34 -19.58 -11.78
N GLN A 349 -1.60 -20.30 -12.88
CA GLN A 349 -2.86 -20.21 -13.61
C GLN A 349 -4.04 -20.66 -12.73
N GLN A 350 -3.87 -21.73 -11.95
CA GLN A 350 -4.88 -22.18 -11.01
C GLN A 350 -5.19 -21.11 -9.95
N GLN A 351 -4.18 -20.45 -9.38
CA GLN A 351 -4.36 -19.35 -8.42
C GLN A 351 -5.12 -18.17 -9.04
N ALA A 352 -4.77 -17.78 -10.26
CA ALA A 352 -5.48 -16.73 -10.99
C ALA A 352 -6.97 -17.06 -11.20
N ASN A 353 -7.28 -18.33 -11.53
CA ASN A 353 -8.66 -18.78 -11.70
C ASN A 353 -9.42 -18.85 -10.37
N GLN A 354 -8.78 -19.36 -9.30
CA GLN A 354 -9.37 -19.37 -7.96
C GLN A 354 -9.67 -17.96 -7.47
N TYR A 355 -8.75 -17.02 -7.66
CA TYR A 355 -8.93 -15.61 -7.31
C TYR A 355 -10.19 -15.03 -7.97
N LYS A 356 -10.33 -15.15 -9.31
CA LYS A 356 -11.50 -14.63 -10.05
C LYS A 356 -12.83 -15.13 -9.50
N ARG A 357 -12.87 -16.39 -9.03
CA ARG A 357 -14.06 -16.97 -8.39
C ARG A 357 -14.23 -16.44 -6.96
N LYS A 358 -13.21 -16.52 -6.12
CA LYS A 358 -13.30 -16.24 -4.68
C LYS A 358 -13.52 -14.76 -4.35
N ILE A 359 -13.12 -13.84 -5.22
CA ILE A 359 -13.46 -12.41 -5.03
C ILE A 359 -14.94 -12.10 -5.27
N ARG A 360 -15.65 -12.95 -6.03
CA ARG A 360 -17.07 -12.76 -6.37
C ARG A 360 -18.01 -13.58 -5.49
N TYR A 361 -17.57 -14.78 -5.11
CA TYR A 361 -18.39 -15.76 -4.41
C TYR A 361 -17.77 -16.15 -3.07
N GLY A 362 -18.58 -16.10 -2.01
CA GLY A 362 -18.20 -16.47 -0.66
C GLY A 362 -18.98 -15.66 0.38
N LYS A 363 -18.77 -15.98 1.67
CA LYS A 363 -19.25 -15.13 2.77
C LYS A 363 -18.68 -13.73 2.62
N ARG A 364 -19.46 -12.69 2.92
CA ARG A 364 -19.00 -11.30 2.87
C ARG A 364 -18.75 -10.77 4.28
N VAL A 365 -17.88 -9.76 4.35
CA VAL A 365 -17.37 -9.25 5.62
C VAL A 365 -18.46 -8.60 6.48
N LEU A 366 -19.46 -7.95 5.88
CA LEU A 366 -20.56 -7.33 6.63
C LEU A 366 -21.67 -8.32 7.03
N ASP A 367 -21.70 -9.51 6.44
CA ASP A 367 -22.69 -10.55 6.73
C ASP A 367 -22.35 -11.36 8.01
N LEU A 368 -21.14 -11.18 8.55
CA LEU A 368 -20.74 -11.78 9.81
C LEU A 368 -21.43 -11.06 10.98
N ALA A 369 -21.92 -11.80 11.97
CA ALA A 369 -22.55 -11.23 13.15
C ALA A 369 -21.52 -10.59 14.09
#